data_AF-A0A2V9BMU0-F1
#
_entry.id   AF-A0A2V9BMU0-F1
#
_cell.length_a   1.000
_cell.length_b   1.000
_cell.length_c   1.000
_cell.angle_alpha   90.00
_cell.angle_beta   90.00
_cell.angle_gamma   90.00
#
_symmetry.space_group_name_H-M   'P 1'
#
loop_
_entity.id
_entity.type
_entity.pdbx_description
1 polymer ?
#
loop_
_entity_poly.entity_id
_entity_poly.type
_entity_poly.pdbx_seq_one_letter_code
_entity_poly.pdbx_strand_id
1 'polypeptide(L)'
;MGISLPAEWRMKLSVIAPTFNERENIRALVEQVQDALPDMLYEIIIADDDSPDLTWQMAQEISARDPKVRVLRRTRNHGLGRAVMEGFTAAAGDIVACMDADLQHDPSVLPKMLEKLARGADVVIGSRYATGGSTGDWNWFRRLGSRLATMMARILLGVKLTDPMSGYFMMRRNDFLRVHPSLKGEGFKILLEVLVKLRPGAIEEVPYRFRRRLNGASKLSSKVVFQYVRQLWELAQLRQLLPARFIRFVLVGCTGIVVNLAAMALLLKLTDWRGWVASVVASLIANLNNYGLNNVWTFSDRAHRGFGLIKGYVSYLLMSTVGLGITTASYIGLAWTVAQFPLGKVDWNRLGIALFCQFLAIALGTFSNYILNKGVTWPGPARNDVHCAENLPFLNSGNTQTVAKAGFDCDPSSGQRPLL
;
A
#
# COMPACT_ATOMS: atom_id res chain seq x y z
N MET A 1 -27.28 -10.60 -29.57
CA MET A 1 -26.52 -9.56 -30.29
C MET A 1 -25.06 -9.96 -30.27
N GLY A 2 -24.59 -10.61 -31.33
CA GLY A 2 -23.18 -10.97 -31.48
C GLY A 2 -22.37 -9.70 -31.71
N ILE A 3 -21.38 -9.47 -30.85
CA ILE A 3 -20.48 -8.33 -30.98
C ILE A 3 -19.46 -8.71 -32.04
N SER A 4 -19.62 -8.20 -33.27
CA SER A 4 -18.62 -8.37 -34.33
C SER A 4 -17.46 -7.40 -34.09
N LEU A 5 -16.36 -7.90 -33.55
CA LEU A 5 -15.12 -7.15 -33.41
C LEU A 5 -14.36 -7.12 -34.75
N PRO A 6 -13.73 -5.99 -35.15
CA PRO A 6 -12.99 -5.87 -36.41
C PRO A 6 -11.83 -6.89 -36.58
N ALA A 7 -11.34 -7.12 -37.79
CA ALA A 7 -10.32 -8.15 -38.08
C ALA A 7 -8.97 -7.90 -37.37
N GLU A 8 -8.63 -6.64 -37.08
CA GLU A 8 -7.49 -6.26 -36.23
C GLU A 8 -7.65 -6.67 -34.74
N TRP A 9 -8.81 -7.19 -34.31
CA TRP A 9 -9.11 -7.69 -32.97
C TRP A 9 -8.83 -9.19 -32.79
N ARG A 10 -8.19 -9.85 -33.76
CA ARG A 10 -7.57 -11.17 -33.58
C ARG A 10 -6.32 -11.14 -32.69
N MET A 11 -6.26 -10.20 -31.74
CA MET A 11 -5.26 -10.17 -30.68
C MET A 11 -5.52 -11.39 -29.78
N LYS A 12 -4.49 -12.21 -29.58
CA LYS A 12 -4.63 -13.41 -28.74
C LYS A 12 -4.78 -12.97 -27.28
N LEU A 13 -5.87 -13.35 -26.62
CA LEU A 13 -6.06 -13.11 -25.18
C LEU A 13 -5.45 -14.27 -24.38
N SER A 14 -4.60 -13.98 -23.41
CA SER A 14 -4.17 -14.95 -22.41
C SER A 14 -4.88 -14.68 -21.08
N VAL A 15 -5.69 -15.61 -20.63
CA VAL A 15 -6.36 -15.57 -19.32
C VAL A 15 -5.52 -16.37 -18.32
N ILE A 16 -4.95 -15.71 -17.33
CA ILE A 16 -4.13 -16.31 -16.29
C ILE A 16 -5.00 -16.53 -15.05
N ALA A 17 -5.08 -17.79 -14.64
CA ALA A 17 -5.76 -18.21 -13.43
C ALA A 17 -4.73 -18.76 -12.42
N PRO A 18 -4.34 -17.98 -11.40
CA PRO A 18 -3.46 -18.48 -10.36
C PRO A 18 -4.22 -19.42 -9.43
N THR A 19 -3.63 -20.57 -9.09
CA THR A 19 -4.31 -21.63 -8.32
C THR A 19 -3.48 -22.12 -7.13
N PHE A 20 -4.18 -22.41 -6.04
CA PHE A 20 -3.68 -23.16 -4.89
C PHE A 20 -4.85 -23.85 -4.18
N ASN A 21 -4.94 -25.18 -4.28
CA ASN A 21 -6.06 -25.99 -3.81
C ASN A 21 -7.42 -25.62 -4.47
N GLU A 22 -7.49 -25.64 -5.79
CA GLU A 22 -8.67 -25.24 -6.57
C GLU A 22 -9.13 -26.36 -7.53
N ARG A 23 -8.77 -27.63 -7.26
CA ARG A 23 -8.98 -28.77 -8.16
C ARG A 23 -10.42 -28.90 -8.67
N GLU A 24 -11.39 -28.72 -7.78
CA GLU A 24 -12.82 -28.87 -8.10
C GLU A 24 -13.36 -27.77 -9.02
N ASN A 25 -12.67 -26.63 -9.09
CA ASN A 25 -13.16 -25.45 -9.81
C ASN A 25 -12.61 -25.36 -11.25
N ILE A 26 -11.47 -25.99 -11.55
CA ILE A 26 -10.76 -25.81 -12.84
C ILE A 26 -11.62 -26.19 -14.05
N ARG A 27 -12.36 -27.30 -13.99
CA ARG A 27 -13.18 -27.75 -15.13
C ARG A 27 -14.26 -26.71 -15.46
N ALA A 28 -15.04 -26.32 -14.46
CA ALA A 28 -16.10 -25.33 -14.61
C ALA A 28 -15.55 -23.95 -15.01
N LEU A 29 -14.35 -23.59 -14.56
CA LEU A 29 -13.69 -22.34 -14.94
C LEU A 29 -13.37 -22.34 -16.43
N VAL A 30 -12.75 -23.42 -16.93
CA VAL A 30 -12.40 -23.56 -18.35
C VAL A 30 -13.65 -23.51 -19.23
N GLU A 31 -14.69 -24.28 -18.88
CA GLU A 31 -15.96 -24.30 -19.60
C GLU A 31 -16.60 -22.89 -19.66
N GLN A 32 -16.68 -22.18 -18.53
CA GLN A 32 -17.25 -20.82 -18.51
C GLN A 32 -16.44 -19.80 -19.29
N VAL A 33 -15.11 -19.93 -19.33
CA VAL A 33 -14.26 -19.05 -20.17
C VAL A 33 -14.45 -19.37 -21.65
N GLN A 34 -14.57 -20.66 -22.02
CA GLN A 34 -14.86 -21.08 -23.39
C GLN A 34 -16.20 -20.52 -23.87
N ASP A 35 -17.25 -20.62 -23.04
CA ASP A 35 -18.58 -20.09 -23.34
C ASP A 35 -18.60 -18.56 -23.46
N ALA A 36 -17.76 -17.86 -22.70
CA ALA A 36 -17.66 -16.41 -22.74
C ALA A 36 -16.88 -15.88 -23.96
N LEU A 37 -16.05 -16.73 -24.60
CA LEU A 37 -15.14 -16.34 -25.67
C LEU A 37 -15.26 -17.24 -26.92
N PRO A 38 -16.47 -17.52 -27.45
CA PRO A 38 -16.66 -18.55 -28.49
C PRO A 38 -15.90 -18.23 -29.79
N ASP A 39 -15.85 -16.96 -30.19
CA ASP A 39 -15.29 -16.51 -31.47
C ASP A 39 -13.91 -15.81 -31.35
N MET A 40 -13.27 -15.92 -30.18
CA MET A 40 -12.00 -15.22 -29.92
C MET A 40 -10.80 -16.18 -29.92
N LEU A 41 -9.64 -15.66 -30.34
CA LEU A 41 -8.37 -16.35 -30.14
C LEU A 41 -7.91 -16.12 -28.70
N TYR A 42 -7.93 -17.19 -27.90
CA TYR A 42 -7.47 -17.12 -26.51
C TYR A 42 -6.68 -18.36 -26.09
N GLU A 43 -5.98 -18.22 -24.98
CA GLU A 43 -5.45 -19.32 -24.20
C GLU A 43 -5.77 -19.10 -22.71
N ILE A 44 -5.87 -20.17 -21.95
CA ILE A 44 -6.03 -20.17 -20.50
C ILE A 44 -4.75 -20.75 -19.90
N ILE A 45 -4.09 -20.00 -19.03
CA ILE A 45 -2.89 -20.43 -18.33
C ILE A 45 -3.24 -20.64 -16.86
N ILE A 46 -3.26 -21.90 -16.44
CA ILE A 46 -3.41 -22.27 -15.03
C ILE A 46 -2.03 -22.22 -14.38
N ALA A 47 -1.80 -21.22 -13.53
CA ALA A 47 -0.52 -21.01 -12.83
C ALA A 47 -0.63 -21.54 -11.40
N ASP A 48 -0.20 -22.79 -11.19
CA ASP A 48 -0.42 -23.55 -9.96
C ASP A 48 0.81 -23.60 -9.06
N ASP A 49 0.64 -23.29 -7.78
CA ASP A 49 1.71 -23.29 -6.77
C ASP A 49 1.94 -24.66 -6.13
N ASP A 50 2.10 -25.67 -6.99
CA ASP A 50 2.36 -27.06 -6.60
C ASP A 50 1.31 -27.57 -5.59
N SER A 51 0.04 -27.42 -5.94
CA SER A 51 -1.08 -27.69 -5.03
C SER A 51 -1.05 -29.14 -4.54
N PRO A 52 -1.14 -29.38 -3.21
CA PRO A 52 -1.16 -30.73 -2.65
C PRO A 52 -2.43 -31.51 -3.02
N ASP A 53 -3.52 -30.82 -3.37
CA ASP A 53 -4.75 -31.46 -3.88
C ASP A 53 -4.63 -31.92 -5.35
N LEU A 54 -3.46 -31.77 -5.98
CA LEU A 54 -3.21 -32.13 -7.37
C LEU A 54 -4.03 -31.30 -8.37
N THR A 55 -4.31 -30.02 -8.06
CA THR A 55 -4.92 -29.05 -9.00
C THR A 55 -4.15 -29.00 -10.34
N TRP A 56 -2.82 -28.94 -10.30
CA TRP A 56 -1.99 -28.95 -11.51
C TRP A 56 -2.18 -30.19 -12.39
N GLN A 57 -2.45 -31.36 -11.80
CA GLN A 57 -2.66 -32.61 -12.54
C GLN A 57 -4.00 -32.58 -13.26
N MET A 58 -5.06 -32.13 -12.60
CA MET A 58 -6.37 -31.91 -13.21
C MET A 58 -6.27 -30.93 -14.39
N ALA A 59 -5.52 -29.84 -14.22
CA ALA A 59 -5.29 -28.89 -15.30
C ALA A 59 -4.51 -29.52 -16.48
N GLN A 60 -3.57 -30.43 -16.21
CA GLN A 60 -2.81 -31.15 -17.25
C GLN A 60 -3.72 -32.11 -18.04
N GLU A 61 -4.61 -32.82 -17.37
CA GLU A 61 -5.60 -33.70 -18.03
C GLU A 61 -6.51 -32.91 -18.99
N ILE A 62 -6.89 -31.68 -18.62
CA ILE A 62 -7.65 -30.78 -19.49
C ILE A 62 -6.78 -30.29 -20.64
N SER A 63 -5.56 -29.83 -20.37
CA SER A 63 -4.60 -29.36 -21.38
C SER A 63 -4.27 -30.42 -22.44
N ALA A 64 -4.24 -31.70 -22.07
CA ALA A 64 -4.04 -32.81 -23.01
C ALA A 64 -5.19 -32.97 -24.02
N ARG A 65 -6.39 -32.45 -23.71
CA ARG A 65 -7.60 -32.54 -24.55
C ARG A 65 -7.94 -31.21 -25.22
N ASP A 66 -7.54 -30.09 -24.62
CA ASP A 66 -7.77 -28.75 -25.14
C ASP A 66 -6.44 -27.96 -25.26
N PRO A 67 -5.94 -27.73 -26.49
CA PRO A 67 -4.70 -26.99 -26.71
C PRO A 67 -4.79 -25.51 -26.31
N LYS A 68 -5.99 -24.98 -26.05
CA LYS A 68 -6.16 -23.62 -25.51
C LYS A 68 -5.79 -23.54 -24.03
N VAL A 69 -5.75 -24.66 -23.31
CA VAL A 69 -5.39 -24.69 -21.89
C VAL A 69 -3.92 -25.08 -21.73
N ARG A 70 -3.18 -24.31 -20.94
CA ARG A 70 -1.78 -24.53 -20.59
C ARG A 70 -1.62 -24.53 -19.08
N VAL A 71 -0.67 -25.32 -18.59
CA VAL A 71 -0.39 -25.43 -17.15
C VAL A 71 1.03 -24.96 -16.87
N LEU A 72 1.16 -24.05 -15.92
CA LEU A 72 2.43 -23.61 -15.35
C LEU A 72 2.48 -24.08 -13.89
N ARG A 73 3.13 -25.22 -13.64
CA ARG A 73 3.34 -25.74 -12.28
C ARG A 73 4.59 -25.09 -11.66
N ARG A 74 4.41 -24.41 -10.54
CA ARG A 74 5.42 -23.61 -9.84
C ARG A 74 5.82 -24.31 -8.54
N THR A 75 6.98 -24.97 -8.54
CA THR A 75 7.48 -25.74 -7.38
C THR A 75 8.30 -24.90 -6.39
N ARG A 76 8.57 -23.63 -6.71
CA ARG A 76 9.32 -22.68 -5.87
C ARG A 76 8.69 -21.29 -5.97
N ASN A 77 9.08 -20.39 -5.07
CA ASN A 77 8.67 -18.98 -5.11
C ASN A 77 7.15 -18.76 -5.14
N HIS A 78 6.41 -19.53 -4.33
CA HIS A 78 4.95 -19.45 -4.23
C HIS A 78 4.45 -18.04 -3.87
N GLY A 79 3.22 -17.76 -4.30
CA GLY A 79 2.52 -16.51 -4.04
C GLY A 79 1.70 -16.06 -5.24
N LEU A 80 0.48 -15.58 -4.97
CA LEU A 80 -0.49 -15.14 -5.98
C LEU A 80 0.11 -14.13 -6.97
N GLY A 81 0.77 -13.07 -6.47
CA GLY A 81 1.34 -12.04 -7.34
C GLY A 81 2.41 -12.58 -8.28
N ARG A 82 3.27 -13.47 -7.78
CA ARG A 82 4.30 -14.14 -8.60
C ARG A 82 3.69 -15.13 -9.60
N ALA A 83 2.62 -15.85 -9.23
CA ALA A 83 1.91 -16.74 -10.15
C ALA A 83 1.35 -15.97 -11.34
N VAL A 84 0.74 -14.81 -11.07
CA VAL A 84 0.24 -13.91 -12.11
C VAL A 84 1.39 -13.36 -12.97
N MET A 85 2.50 -12.92 -12.37
CA MET A 85 3.65 -12.40 -13.12
C MET A 85 4.28 -13.46 -14.02
N GLU A 86 4.51 -14.68 -13.52
CA GLU A 86 5.07 -15.76 -14.32
C GLU A 86 4.09 -16.20 -15.42
N GLY A 87 2.79 -16.24 -15.12
CA GLY A 87 1.74 -16.49 -16.12
C GLY A 87 1.70 -15.43 -17.22
N PHE A 88 1.77 -14.14 -16.86
CA PHE A 88 1.81 -13.03 -17.82
C PHE A 88 3.08 -13.07 -18.68
N THR A 89 4.21 -13.48 -18.10
CA THR A 89 5.46 -13.66 -18.85
C THR A 89 5.37 -14.82 -19.86
N ALA A 90 4.79 -15.95 -19.44
CA ALA A 90 4.60 -17.16 -20.24
C ALA A 90 3.45 -17.06 -21.28
N ALA A 91 2.66 -15.99 -21.21
CA ALA A 91 1.57 -15.70 -22.14
C ALA A 91 2.10 -15.47 -23.55
N ALA A 92 1.41 -16.08 -24.52
CA ALA A 92 1.60 -15.88 -25.94
C ALA A 92 0.62 -14.84 -26.52
N GLY A 93 -0.35 -14.39 -25.73
CA GLY A 93 -1.31 -13.37 -26.10
C GLY A 93 -0.77 -11.95 -26.02
N ASP A 94 -1.24 -11.08 -26.90
CA ASP A 94 -0.94 -9.64 -26.87
C ASP A 94 -1.64 -8.93 -25.71
N ILE A 95 -2.73 -9.54 -25.22
CA ILE A 95 -3.53 -9.07 -24.09
C ILE A 95 -3.44 -10.12 -23.00
N VAL A 96 -3.21 -9.68 -21.78
CA VAL A 96 -3.16 -10.54 -20.59
C VAL A 96 -4.27 -10.14 -19.63
N ALA A 97 -4.98 -11.12 -19.10
CA ALA A 97 -5.98 -10.95 -18.07
C ALA A 97 -5.66 -11.83 -16.87
N CYS A 98 -5.83 -11.30 -15.66
CA CYS A 98 -5.77 -12.07 -14.42
C CYS A 98 -7.20 -12.32 -13.94
N MET A 99 -7.49 -13.56 -13.55
CA MET A 99 -8.79 -13.95 -13.00
C MET A 99 -8.63 -15.09 -11.97
N ASP A 100 -9.11 -14.89 -10.74
CA ASP A 100 -9.18 -15.94 -9.72
C ASP A 100 -9.90 -17.20 -10.22
N ALA A 101 -9.40 -18.38 -9.81
CA ALA A 101 -9.88 -19.68 -10.28
C ALA A 101 -11.10 -20.24 -9.52
N ASP A 102 -11.61 -19.51 -8.53
CA ASP A 102 -12.63 -20.00 -7.59
C ASP A 102 -14.08 -19.70 -8.01
N LEU A 103 -14.27 -19.36 -9.29
CA LEU A 103 -15.54 -19.03 -9.94
C LEU A 103 -16.23 -17.79 -9.37
N GLN A 104 -15.58 -17.01 -8.50
CA GLN A 104 -16.18 -15.77 -8.00
C GLN A 104 -16.19 -14.66 -9.06
N HIS A 105 -15.18 -14.65 -9.93
CA HIS A 105 -15.14 -13.81 -11.11
C HIS A 105 -16.04 -14.39 -12.21
N ASP A 106 -16.74 -13.51 -12.92
CA ASP A 106 -17.65 -13.86 -14.00
C ASP A 106 -16.90 -13.73 -15.35
N PRO A 107 -16.64 -14.85 -16.06
CA PRO A 107 -15.93 -14.82 -17.34
C PRO A 107 -16.71 -14.08 -18.44
N SER A 108 -18.04 -13.95 -18.34
CA SER A 108 -18.86 -13.22 -19.33
C SER A 108 -18.52 -11.73 -19.42
N VAL A 109 -17.72 -11.24 -18.48
CA VAL A 109 -17.21 -9.86 -18.42
C VAL A 109 -15.99 -9.66 -19.31
N LEU A 110 -15.24 -10.73 -19.65
CA LEU A 110 -14.02 -10.66 -20.47
C LEU A 110 -14.23 -9.92 -21.82
N PRO A 111 -15.30 -10.19 -22.60
CA PRO A 111 -15.52 -9.48 -23.87
C PRO A 111 -15.69 -7.96 -23.69
N LYS A 112 -16.39 -7.53 -22.63
CA LYS A 112 -16.58 -6.11 -22.32
C LYS A 112 -15.28 -5.45 -21.87
N MET A 113 -14.43 -6.19 -21.16
CA MET A 113 -13.10 -5.69 -20.77
C MET A 113 -12.21 -5.50 -22.00
N LEU A 114 -12.23 -6.45 -22.93
CA LEU A 114 -11.52 -6.32 -24.22
C LEU A 114 -11.99 -5.10 -25.01
N GLU A 115 -13.30 -4.87 -25.09
CA GLU A 115 -13.88 -3.69 -25.76
C GLU A 115 -13.42 -2.36 -25.14
N LYS A 116 -13.19 -2.30 -23.83
CA LYS A 116 -12.66 -1.10 -23.17
C LYS A 116 -11.18 -0.89 -23.46
N LEU A 117 -10.39 -1.96 -23.43
CA LEU A 117 -8.98 -1.93 -23.84
C LEU A 117 -8.87 -1.51 -25.32
N ALA A 118 -9.87 -1.90 -26.12
CA ALA A 118 -9.99 -1.55 -27.51
C ALA A 118 -10.11 -0.07 -27.80
N ARG A 119 -10.92 0.59 -26.98
CA ARG A 119 -11.20 2.01 -27.07
C ARG A 119 -10.08 2.89 -26.52
N GLY A 120 -8.95 2.29 -26.14
CA GLY A 120 -7.75 3.02 -25.70
C GLY A 120 -7.52 3.02 -24.20
N ALA A 121 -8.21 2.19 -23.41
CA ALA A 121 -7.81 1.98 -22.02
C ALA A 121 -6.45 1.28 -21.95
N ASP A 122 -5.60 1.68 -21.00
CA ASP A 122 -4.31 1.02 -20.74
C ASP A 122 -4.51 -0.20 -19.83
N VAL A 123 -5.40 -0.07 -18.85
CA VAL A 123 -5.76 -1.12 -17.90
C VAL A 123 -7.27 -1.12 -17.72
N VAL A 124 -7.88 -2.31 -17.74
CA VAL A 124 -9.31 -2.50 -17.49
C VAL A 124 -9.51 -3.41 -16.29
N ILE A 125 -10.42 -3.04 -15.39
CA ILE A 125 -10.61 -3.75 -14.12
C ILE A 125 -12.05 -4.23 -14.02
N GLY A 126 -12.24 -5.51 -13.72
CA GLY A 126 -13.51 -6.03 -13.25
C GLY A 126 -13.77 -5.48 -11.85
N SER A 127 -14.78 -4.64 -11.68
CA SER A 127 -15.05 -3.92 -10.43
C SER A 127 -16.35 -4.38 -9.78
N ARG A 128 -16.29 -4.63 -8.47
CA ARG A 128 -17.47 -4.95 -7.66
C ARG A 128 -18.25 -3.70 -7.23
N TYR A 129 -17.60 -2.54 -7.33
CA TYR A 129 -18.11 -1.26 -6.83
C TYR A 129 -18.46 -0.26 -7.94
N ALA A 130 -18.12 -0.55 -9.20
CA ALA A 130 -18.61 0.20 -10.35
C ALA A 130 -20.14 0.12 -10.44
N THR A 131 -20.78 1.12 -11.04
CA THR A 131 -22.23 1.21 -11.19
C THR A 131 -22.78 -0.04 -11.90
N GLY A 132 -23.60 -0.84 -11.21
CA GLY A 132 -24.12 -2.13 -11.67
C GLY A 132 -23.39 -3.37 -11.14
N GLY A 133 -22.25 -3.18 -10.46
CA GLY A 133 -21.50 -4.23 -9.76
C GLY A 133 -22.14 -4.61 -8.42
N SER A 134 -21.82 -5.79 -7.90
CA SER A 134 -22.30 -6.23 -6.59
C SER A 134 -21.27 -7.08 -5.86
N THR A 135 -21.21 -6.93 -4.54
CA THR A 135 -20.40 -7.76 -3.64
C THR A 135 -21.12 -9.03 -3.17
N GLY A 136 -22.34 -9.27 -3.64
CA GLY A 136 -23.18 -10.39 -3.19
C GLY A 136 -23.50 -10.34 -1.69
N ASP A 137 -23.51 -11.50 -1.04
CA ASP A 137 -23.95 -11.70 0.35
C ASP A 137 -22.90 -11.36 1.43
N TRP A 138 -21.99 -10.42 1.16
CA TRP A 138 -20.98 -10.05 2.16
C TRP A 138 -21.62 -9.46 3.42
N ASN A 139 -21.22 -9.98 4.59
CA ASN A 139 -21.54 -9.39 5.88
C ASN A 139 -21.02 -7.93 5.95
N TRP A 140 -21.72 -7.08 6.66
CA TRP A 140 -21.45 -5.64 6.76
C TRP A 140 -20.02 -5.33 7.23
N PHE A 141 -19.48 -6.13 8.17
CA PHE A 141 -18.09 -6.00 8.65
C PHE A 141 -17.08 -6.19 7.51
N ARG A 142 -17.31 -7.17 6.62
CA ARG A 142 -16.43 -7.43 5.47
C ARG A 142 -16.52 -6.30 4.44
N ARG A 143 -17.72 -5.74 4.24
CA ARG A 143 -17.92 -4.56 3.39
C ARG A 143 -17.19 -3.33 3.94
N LEU A 144 -17.26 -3.09 5.25
CA LEU A 144 -16.56 -1.99 5.90
C LEU A 144 -15.04 -2.14 5.78
N GLY A 145 -14.50 -3.33 6.08
CA GLY A 145 -13.06 -3.60 5.94
C GLY A 145 -12.56 -3.39 4.50
N SER A 146 -13.33 -3.81 3.50
CA SER A 146 -13.01 -3.58 2.09
C SER A 146 -13.02 -2.09 1.73
N ARG A 147 -14.02 -1.33 2.21
CA ARG A 147 -14.07 0.14 2.00
C ARG A 147 -12.89 0.85 2.65
N LEU A 148 -12.50 0.45 3.85
CA LEU A 148 -11.32 1.01 4.54
C LEU A 148 -10.04 0.71 3.76
N ALA A 149 -9.86 -0.53 3.28
CA ALA A 149 -8.72 -0.90 2.44
C ALA A 149 -8.69 -0.05 1.16
N THR A 150 -9.82 0.07 0.44
CA THR A 150 -9.94 0.92 -0.74
C THR A 150 -9.60 2.38 -0.43
N MET A 151 -10.11 2.94 0.68
CA MET A 151 -9.80 4.30 1.10
C MET A 151 -8.29 4.49 1.34
N MET A 152 -7.64 3.55 2.03
CA MET A 152 -6.19 3.58 2.25
C MET A 152 -5.41 3.56 0.93
N ALA A 153 -5.77 2.69 -0.02
CA ALA A 153 -5.13 2.65 -1.33
C ALA A 153 -5.29 3.98 -2.09
N ARG A 154 -6.49 4.58 -2.08
CA ARG A 154 -6.77 5.85 -2.75
C ARG A 154 -5.94 7.00 -2.16
N ILE A 155 -5.85 7.08 -0.83
CA ILE A 155 -5.10 8.13 -0.14
C ILE A 155 -3.58 7.92 -0.30
N LEU A 156 -3.10 6.70 -0.07
CA LEU A 156 -1.65 6.42 -0.01
C LEU A 156 -0.99 6.29 -1.39
N LEU A 157 -1.75 5.84 -2.39
CA LEU A 157 -1.21 5.56 -3.73
C LEU A 157 -1.75 6.53 -4.79
N GLY A 158 -2.71 7.40 -4.44
CA GLY A 158 -3.33 8.35 -5.38
C GLY A 158 -4.17 7.70 -6.48
N VAL A 159 -4.54 6.42 -6.30
CA VAL A 159 -5.25 5.64 -7.31
C VAL A 159 -6.72 6.08 -7.36
N LYS A 160 -7.23 6.46 -8.54
CA LYS A 160 -8.62 6.89 -8.75
C LYS A 160 -9.52 5.72 -9.19
N LEU A 161 -9.59 4.67 -8.37
CA LEU A 161 -10.42 3.48 -8.65
C LEU A 161 -11.50 3.24 -7.60
N THR A 162 -12.62 2.67 -8.04
CA THR A 162 -13.65 2.17 -7.11
C THR A 162 -13.26 0.83 -6.52
N ASP A 163 -12.57 -0.05 -7.26
CA ASP A 163 -12.10 -1.35 -6.76
C ASP A 163 -10.60 -1.63 -7.01
N PRO A 164 -9.68 -0.94 -6.30
CA PRO A 164 -8.24 -1.15 -6.44
C PRO A 164 -7.77 -2.53 -5.92
N MET A 165 -8.68 -3.30 -5.32
CA MET A 165 -8.40 -4.59 -4.68
C MET A 165 -8.83 -5.78 -5.55
N SER A 166 -9.32 -5.51 -6.76
CA SER A 166 -9.76 -6.55 -7.68
C SER A 166 -8.59 -7.46 -8.09
N GLY A 167 -8.83 -8.77 -8.05
CA GLY A 167 -7.96 -9.76 -8.70
C GLY A 167 -8.30 -9.92 -10.18
N TYR A 168 -9.33 -9.22 -10.66
CA TYR A 168 -9.84 -9.33 -12.02
C TYR A 168 -9.49 -8.09 -12.83
N PHE A 169 -8.45 -8.18 -13.66
CA PHE A 169 -7.99 -7.06 -14.48
C PHE A 169 -7.34 -7.54 -15.78
N MET A 170 -7.26 -6.64 -16.75
CA MET A 170 -6.77 -6.89 -18.11
C MET A 170 -5.91 -5.71 -18.57
N MET A 171 -4.84 -6.01 -19.29
CA MET A 171 -3.94 -5.00 -19.86
C MET A 171 -3.19 -5.56 -21.07
N ARG A 172 -2.48 -4.68 -21.79
CA ARG A 172 -1.59 -5.12 -22.88
C ARG A 172 -0.36 -5.81 -22.29
N ARG A 173 0.06 -6.91 -22.90
CA ARG A 173 1.25 -7.66 -22.47
C ARG A 173 2.52 -6.80 -22.50
N ASN A 174 2.67 -5.96 -23.52
CA ASN A 174 3.82 -5.05 -23.65
C ASN A 174 3.91 -4.05 -22.48
N ASP A 175 2.76 -3.55 -21.99
CA ASP A 175 2.74 -2.65 -20.83
C ASP A 175 3.18 -3.37 -19.55
N PHE A 176 2.76 -4.64 -19.38
CA PHE A 176 3.23 -5.46 -18.29
C PHE A 176 4.74 -5.70 -18.38
N LEU A 177 5.25 -6.11 -19.55
CA LEU A 177 6.67 -6.40 -19.75
C LEU A 177 7.56 -5.17 -19.47
N ARG A 178 7.08 -3.96 -19.78
CA ARG A 178 7.76 -2.70 -19.48
C ARG A 178 7.96 -2.48 -17.98
N VAL A 179 6.99 -2.86 -17.15
CA VAL A 179 7.06 -2.65 -15.69
C VAL A 179 7.53 -3.88 -14.92
N HIS A 180 7.51 -5.05 -15.54
CA HIS A 180 7.83 -6.35 -14.94
C HIS A 180 9.13 -6.35 -14.10
N PRO A 181 10.27 -5.77 -14.56
CA PRO A 181 11.50 -5.73 -13.76
C PRO A 181 11.39 -4.97 -12.43
N SER A 182 10.38 -4.09 -12.31
CA SER A 182 10.14 -3.27 -11.12
C SER A 182 9.06 -3.82 -10.19
N LEU A 183 8.37 -4.88 -10.59
CA LEU A 183 7.35 -5.56 -9.80
C LEU A 183 8.03 -6.57 -8.88
N LYS A 184 7.56 -6.66 -7.63
CA LYS A 184 8.08 -7.64 -6.66
C LYS A 184 7.22 -8.89 -6.61
N GLY A 185 5.90 -8.74 -6.78
CA GLY A 185 4.95 -9.84 -6.72
C GLY A 185 4.82 -10.50 -5.34
N GLU A 186 5.42 -9.92 -4.30
CA GLU A 186 5.43 -10.45 -2.93
C GLU A 186 4.08 -10.22 -2.21
N GLY A 187 3.26 -9.29 -2.71
CA GLY A 187 1.96 -8.98 -2.16
C GLY A 187 0.80 -9.80 -2.74
N PHE A 188 -0.30 -9.83 -2.00
CA PHE A 188 -1.55 -10.47 -2.45
C PHE A 188 -2.28 -9.65 -3.53
N LYS A 189 -1.91 -8.37 -3.75
CA LYS A 189 -2.59 -7.48 -4.71
C LYS A 189 -1.62 -6.94 -5.74
N ILE A 190 -1.35 -7.76 -6.76
CA ILE A 190 -0.45 -7.41 -7.88
C ILE A 190 -0.96 -6.20 -8.68
N LEU A 191 -2.28 -6.03 -8.78
CA LEU A 191 -2.89 -4.88 -9.46
C LEU A 191 -2.37 -3.54 -8.93
N LEU A 192 -2.20 -3.40 -7.61
CA LEU A 192 -1.67 -2.16 -7.02
C LEU A 192 -0.23 -1.88 -7.44
N GLU A 193 0.62 -2.91 -7.50
CA GLU A 193 2.00 -2.75 -7.97
C GLU A 193 2.00 -2.32 -9.44
N VAL A 194 1.19 -2.98 -10.28
CA VAL A 194 1.04 -2.64 -11.69
C VAL A 194 0.61 -1.18 -11.86
N LEU A 195 -0.44 -0.74 -11.17
CA LEU A 195 -0.96 0.63 -11.29
C LEU A 195 0.06 1.69 -10.86
N VAL A 196 0.78 1.45 -9.76
CA VAL A 196 1.78 2.40 -9.23
C VAL A 196 3.02 2.49 -10.14
N LYS A 197 3.44 1.38 -10.74
CA LYS A 197 4.64 1.31 -11.59
C LYS A 197 4.35 1.73 -13.03
N LEU A 198 3.23 1.29 -13.59
CA LEU A 198 2.83 1.61 -14.96
C LEU A 198 2.37 3.06 -15.10
N ARG A 199 1.66 3.59 -14.08
CA ARG A 199 1.01 4.90 -14.12
C ARG A 199 0.17 5.07 -15.40
N PRO A 200 -0.83 4.19 -15.63
CA PRO A 200 -1.66 4.25 -16.82
C PRO A 200 -2.39 5.60 -16.93
N GLY A 201 -2.51 6.12 -18.15
CA GLY A 201 -3.24 7.35 -18.45
C GLY A 201 -4.75 7.14 -18.48
N ALA A 202 -5.21 5.98 -18.95
CA ALA A 202 -6.61 5.60 -19.01
C ALA A 202 -6.87 4.27 -18.28
N ILE A 203 -7.70 4.32 -17.23
CA ILE A 203 -8.17 3.13 -16.52
C ILE A 203 -9.68 3.07 -16.60
N GLU A 204 -10.23 1.93 -17.02
CA GLU A 204 -11.67 1.70 -17.12
C GLU A 204 -12.12 0.59 -16.17
N GLU A 205 -13.31 0.74 -15.58
CA GLU A 205 -13.91 -0.27 -14.70
C GLU A 205 -15.15 -0.88 -15.35
N VAL A 206 -15.22 -2.21 -15.40
CA VAL A 206 -16.39 -2.96 -15.88
C VAL A 206 -17.07 -3.62 -14.69
N PRO A 207 -18.35 -3.33 -14.42
CA PRO A 207 -19.07 -3.89 -13.29
C PRO A 207 -19.28 -5.39 -13.45
N TYR A 208 -19.15 -6.15 -12.36
CA TYR A 208 -19.58 -7.55 -12.30
C TYR A 208 -20.20 -7.92 -10.94
N ARG A 209 -20.94 -9.03 -10.92
CA ARG A 209 -21.47 -9.61 -9.68
C ARG A 209 -20.46 -10.59 -9.10
N PHE A 210 -19.96 -10.29 -7.90
CA PHE A 210 -19.10 -11.20 -7.16
C PHE A 210 -19.90 -12.40 -6.66
N ARG A 211 -19.68 -13.58 -7.26
CA ARG A 211 -20.41 -14.80 -6.91
C ARG A 211 -19.92 -15.36 -5.58
N ARG A 212 -20.75 -16.14 -4.90
CA ARG A 212 -20.33 -16.90 -3.73
C ARG A 212 -19.35 -17.99 -4.17
N ARG A 213 -18.27 -18.17 -3.41
CA ARG A 213 -17.32 -19.25 -3.65
C ARG A 213 -18.06 -20.59 -3.54
N LEU A 214 -18.02 -21.40 -4.60
CA LEU A 214 -18.71 -22.69 -4.63
C LEU A 214 -17.99 -23.72 -3.74
N ASN A 215 -16.65 -23.77 -3.81
CA ASN A 215 -15.82 -24.70 -3.05
C ASN A 215 -14.62 -23.99 -2.37
N GLY A 216 -14.27 -24.39 -1.14
CA GLY A 216 -13.07 -23.93 -0.41
C GLY A 216 -13.29 -22.87 0.69
N ALA A 217 -12.39 -22.84 1.69
CA ALA A 217 -12.47 -21.93 2.85
C ALA A 217 -11.87 -20.54 2.58
N SER A 218 -12.53 -19.47 3.08
CA SER A 218 -12.04 -18.08 2.92
C SER A 218 -10.90 -17.76 3.89
N LYS A 219 -9.70 -17.50 3.36
CA LYS A 219 -8.50 -17.15 4.16
C LYS A 219 -8.35 -15.64 4.40
N LEU A 220 -9.39 -14.94 4.88
CA LEU A 220 -9.23 -13.59 5.43
C LEU A 220 -8.57 -13.67 6.81
N SER A 221 -7.27 -13.99 6.82
CA SER A 221 -6.43 -14.02 8.03
C SER A 221 -5.89 -12.63 8.35
N SER A 222 -5.63 -12.34 9.63
CA SER A 222 -4.89 -11.15 10.08
C SER A 222 -3.55 -10.97 9.36
N LYS A 223 -2.92 -12.09 8.94
CA LYS A 223 -1.72 -12.09 8.11
C LYS A 223 -1.91 -11.39 6.77
N VAL A 224 -3.06 -11.58 6.10
CA VAL A 224 -3.36 -10.96 4.80
C VAL A 224 -3.56 -9.45 4.98
N VAL A 225 -4.19 -9.03 6.07
CA VAL A 225 -4.35 -7.60 6.40
C VAL A 225 -2.99 -6.95 6.63
N PHE A 226 -2.12 -7.58 7.42
CA PHE A 226 -0.77 -7.04 7.66
C PHE A 226 0.08 -6.98 6.39
N GLN A 227 0.06 -8.03 5.56
CA GLN A 227 0.72 -8.05 4.26
C GLN A 227 0.23 -6.92 3.35
N TYR A 228 -1.07 -6.67 3.34
CA TYR A 228 -1.66 -5.58 2.57
C TYR A 228 -1.19 -4.20 3.05
N VAL A 229 -1.25 -3.93 4.36
CA VAL A 229 -0.77 -2.66 4.92
C VAL A 229 0.72 -2.45 4.63
N ARG A 230 1.53 -3.51 4.75
CA ARG A 230 2.95 -3.47 4.37
C ARG A 230 3.13 -3.19 2.87
N GLN A 231 2.34 -3.81 2.01
CA GLN A 231 2.42 -3.57 0.57
C GLN A 231 2.07 -2.11 0.22
N LEU A 232 1.00 -1.58 0.81
CA LEU A 232 0.65 -0.16 0.67
C LEU A 232 1.79 0.75 1.14
N TRP A 233 2.41 0.40 2.26
CA TRP A 233 3.55 1.13 2.80
C TRP A 233 4.75 1.15 1.85
N GLU A 234 5.08 0.02 1.25
CA GLU A 234 6.19 -0.10 0.30
C GLU A 234 5.92 0.64 -1.03
N LEU A 235 4.66 0.67 -1.47
CA LEU A 235 4.24 1.33 -2.71
C LEU A 235 3.98 2.84 -2.55
N ALA A 236 3.69 3.30 -1.34
CA ALA A 236 3.38 4.70 -1.08
C ALA A 236 4.58 5.61 -1.40
N GLN A 237 4.43 6.42 -2.45
CA GLN A 237 5.37 7.50 -2.77
C GLN A 237 5.37 8.61 -1.68
N LEU A 238 4.42 8.54 -0.72
CA LEU A 238 4.37 9.35 0.50
C LEU A 238 5.59 9.22 1.42
N ARG A 239 6.60 8.40 1.11
CA ARG A 239 7.93 8.53 1.71
C ARG A 239 8.45 9.98 1.70
N GLN A 240 8.05 10.78 0.71
CA GLN A 240 8.43 12.19 0.63
C GLN A 240 7.53 13.14 1.46
N LEU A 241 6.24 12.79 1.68
CA LEU A 241 5.24 13.67 2.31
C LEU A 241 4.98 13.34 3.79
N LEU A 242 4.94 12.05 4.17
CA LEU A 242 4.75 11.59 5.55
C LEU A 242 5.82 10.53 5.88
N PRO A 243 6.98 10.94 6.43
CA PRO A 243 8.06 10.02 6.74
C PRO A 243 7.62 8.92 7.71
N ALA A 244 8.17 7.71 7.59
CA ALA A 244 7.96 6.60 8.53
C ALA A 244 8.01 7.00 10.01
N ARG A 245 8.94 7.91 10.32
CA ARG A 245 9.16 8.45 11.66
C ARG A 245 7.97 9.27 12.16
N PHE A 246 7.28 10.01 11.29
CA PHE A 246 6.10 10.76 11.68
C PHE A 246 4.96 9.82 12.12
N ILE A 247 4.75 8.72 11.41
CA ILE A 247 3.70 7.76 11.77
C ILE A 247 4.02 7.04 13.08
N ARG A 248 5.28 6.61 13.26
CA ARG A 248 5.72 6.06 14.56
C ARG A 248 5.52 7.08 15.68
N PHE A 249 5.84 8.34 15.44
CA PHE A 249 5.63 9.43 16.40
C PHE A 249 4.14 9.61 16.76
N VAL A 250 3.23 9.57 15.79
CA VAL A 250 1.77 9.62 16.04
C VAL A 250 1.31 8.40 16.83
N LEU A 251 1.77 7.19 16.48
CA LEU A 251 1.42 5.96 17.21
C LEU A 251 1.89 6.02 18.66
N VAL A 252 3.12 6.49 18.91
CA VAL A 252 3.62 6.74 20.26
C VAL A 252 2.74 7.77 20.98
N GLY A 253 2.36 8.87 20.31
CA GLY A 253 1.41 9.84 20.86
C GLY A 253 0.08 9.22 21.30
N CYS A 254 -0.49 8.30 20.50
CA CYS A 254 -1.69 7.56 20.86
C CYS A 254 -1.49 6.70 22.11
N THR A 255 -0.34 6.03 22.27
CA THR A 255 -0.03 5.31 23.52
C THR A 255 0.05 6.24 24.72
N GLY A 256 0.59 7.45 24.54
CA GLY A 256 0.64 8.48 25.57
C GLY A 256 -0.74 8.91 26.07
N ILE A 257 -1.76 8.95 25.21
CA ILE A 257 -3.15 9.25 25.63
C ILE A 257 -3.64 8.17 26.60
N VAL A 258 -3.41 6.90 26.28
CA VAL A 258 -3.81 5.78 27.14
C VAL A 258 -3.08 5.83 28.48
N VAL A 259 -1.76 6.06 28.46
CA VAL A 259 -0.94 6.19 29.68
C VAL A 259 -1.40 7.37 30.52
N ASN A 260 -1.70 8.52 29.90
CA ASN A 260 -2.20 9.70 30.61
C ASN A 260 -3.52 9.42 31.33
N LEU A 261 -4.48 8.79 30.65
CA LEU A 261 -5.77 8.44 31.24
C LEU A 261 -5.61 7.42 32.39
N ALA A 262 -4.76 6.41 32.22
CA ALA A 262 -4.49 5.43 33.25
C ALA A 262 -3.80 6.06 34.48
N ALA A 263 -2.79 6.90 34.26
CA ALA A 263 -2.09 7.61 35.32
C ALA A 263 -3.03 8.55 36.08
N MET A 264 -3.87 9.30 35.36
CA MET A 264 -4.90 10.15 35.96
C MET A 264 -5.85 9.35 36.85
N ALA A 265 -6.42 8.25 36.32
CA ALA A 265 -7.35 7.42 37.07
C ALA A 265 -6.71 6.83 38.34
N LEU A 266 -5.44 6.44 38.26
CA LEU A 266 -4.69 5.93 39.39
C LEU A 266 -4.42 7.02 40.45
N LEU A 267 -3.99 8.21 40.03
CA LEU A 267 -3.73 9.34 40.92
C LEU A 267 -4.99 9.77 41.67
N LEU A 268 -6.12 9.90 40.96
CA LEU A 268 -7.41 10.25 41.58
C LEU A 268 -7.91 9.19 42.57
N LYS A 269 -7.46 7.92 42.44
CA LYS A 269 -7.84 6.83 43.34
C LYS A 269 -6.91 6.71 44.56
N LEU A 270 -5.61 6.92 44.36
CA LEU A 270 -4.59 6.70 45.40
C LEU A 270 -4.25 7.96 46.20
N THR A 271 -4.64 9.14 45.71
CA THR A 271 -4.30 10.42 46.33
C THR A 271 -5.53 11.30 46.44
N ASP A 272 -5.53 12.24 47.39
CA ASP A 272 -6.57 13.29 47.49
C ASP A 272 -6.33 14.45 46.52
N TRP A 273 -5.43 14.29 45.54
CA TRP A 273 -5.14 15.32 44.56
C TRP A 273 -6.32 15.51 43.62
N ARG A 274 -7.15 16.51 43.94
CA ARG A 274 -8.26 16.95 43.08
C ARG A 274 -7.83 18.15 42.24
N GLY A 275 -8.35 18.22 41.02
CA GLY A 275 -8.14 19.34 40.11
C GLY A 275 -6.88 19.22 39.24
N TRP A 276 -6.25 20.35 38.94
CA TRP A 276 -5.24 20.47 37.89
C TRP A 276 -3.92 19.74 38.20
N VAL A 277 -3.59 19.52 39.48
CA VAL A 277 -2.32 18.89 39.91
C VAL A 277 -2.22 17.46 39.39
N ALA A 278 -3.26 16.65 39.55
CA ALA A 278 -3.29 15.27 39.04
C ALA A 278 -3.13 15.23 37.50
N SER A 279 -3.68 16.22 36.80
CA SER A 279 -3.57 16.35 35.34
C SER A 279 -2.14 16.64 34.89
N VAL A 280 -1.45 17.55 35.57
CA VAL A 280 -0.06 17.88 35.25
C VAL A 280 0.83 16.65 35.48
N VAL A 281 0.66 15.95 36.61
CA VAL A 281 1.48 14.77 36.93
C VAL A 281 1.21 13.63 35.96
N ALA A 282 -0.05 13.34 35.63
CA ALA A 282 -0.40 12.34 34.62
C ALA A 282 0.20 12.68 33.24
N SER A 283 0.16 13.96 32.86
CA SER A 283 0.70 14.44 31.58
C SER A 283 2.23 14.29 31.52
N LEU A 284 2.94 14.53 32.63
CA LEU A 284 4.38 14.32 32.72
C LEU A 284 4.75 12.83 32.63
N ILE A 285 3.98 11.94 33.27
CA ILE A 285 4.17 10.48 33.15
C ILE A 285 3.99 10.04 31.69
N ALA A 286 2.92 10.50 31.03
CA ALA A 286 2.68 10.19 29.63
C ALA A 286 3.75 10.78 28.71
N ASN A 287 4.24 12.00 28.99
CA ASN A 287 5.32 12.64 28.24
C ASN A 287 6.63 11.83 28.34
N LEU A 288 6.97 11.34 29.54
CA LEU A 288 8.12 10.49 29.77
C LEU A 288 8.01 9.15 29.02
N ASN A 289 6.84 8.51 29.04
CA ASN A 289 6.56 7.31 28.24
C ASN A 289 6.78 7.57 26.74
N ASN A 290 6.24 8.68 26.24
CA ASN A 290 6.38 9.05 24.84
C ASN A 290 7.84 9.31 24.46
N TYR A 291 8.60 9.99 25.32
CA TYR A 291 10.04 10.17 25.13
C TYR A 291 10.78 8.83 25.04
N GLY A 292 10.53 7.93 25.99
CA GLY A 292 11.17 6.61 26.03
C GLY A 292 10.90 5.80 24.76
N LEU A 293 9.62 5.70 24.35
CA LEU A 293 9.23 4.98 23.13
C LEU A 293 9.79 5.65 21.87
N ASN A 294 9.77 6.99 21.79
CA ASN A 294 10.36 7.70 20.66
C ASN A 294 11.88 7.49 20.58
N ASN A 295 12.58 7.46 21.71
CA ASN A 295 14.02 7.24 21.76
C ASN A 295 14.42 5.82 21.35
N VAL A 296 13.64 4.80 21.76
CA VAL A 296 13.95 3.38 21.47
C VAL A 296 13.42 2.91 20.12
N TRP A 297 12.37 3.53 19.57
CA TRP A 297 11.69 3.03 18.37
C TRP A 297 11.60 4.05 17.21
N THR A 298 11.16 5.27 17.48
CA THR A 298 10.96 6.29 16.42
C THR A 298 12.28 6.85 15.89
N PHE A 299 13.21 7.15 16.79
CA PHE A 299 14.52 7.75 16.56
C PHE A 299 15.65 6.84 17.08
N SER A 300 15.46 5.52 16.97
CA SER A 300 16.42 4.51 17.45
C SER A 300 17.83 4.67 16.86
N ASP A 301 17.94 5.26 15.67
CA ASP A 301 19.20 5.60 15.01
C ASP A 301 19.98 6.73 15.70
N ARG A 302 19.30 7.53 16.52
CA ARG A 302 19.83 8.72 17.20
C ARG A 302 19.55 8.68 18.71
N ALA A 303 19.35 7.48 19.24
CA ALA A 303 18.90 7.31 20.62
C ALA A 303 19.91 7.89 21.62
N HIS A 304 19.42 8.70 22.54
CA HIS A 304 20.22 9.17 23.68
C HIS A 304 20.52 8.01 24.63
N ARG A 305 21.73 8.00 25.21
CA ARG A 305 22.19 7.01 26.19
C ARG A 305 22.93 7.70 27.35
N GLY A 306 22.99 7.05 28.51
CA GLY A 306 23.64 7.60 29.71
C GLY A 306 23.08 8.97 30.12
N PHE A 307 23.96 9.91 30.49
CA PHE A 307 23.58 11.28 30.85
C PHE A 307 22.89 12.05 29.73
N GLY A 308 23.06 11.64 28.46
CA GLY A 308 22.34 12.22 27.33
C GLY A 308 20.82 12.02 27.40
N LEU A 309 20.34 11.01 28.14
CA LEU A 309 18.90 10.77 28.31
C LEU A 309 18.20 11.92 29.02
N ILE A 310 18.85 12.54 30.00
CA ILE A 310 18.29 13.66 30.77
C ILE A 310 18.18 14.89 29.88
N LYS A 311 19.26 15.24 29.17
CA LYS A 311 19.27 16.38 28.23
C LYS A 311 18.23 16.19 27.12
N GLY A 312 18.14 14.97 26.57
CA GLY A 312 17.15 14.62 25.56
C GLY A 312 15.71 14.73 26.07
N TYR A 313 15.44 14.28 27.30
CA TYR A 313 14.10 14.38 27.90
C TYR A 313 13.71 15.84 28.14
N VAL A 314 14.60 16.67 28.70
CA VAL A 314 14.34 18.09 28.91
C VAL A 314 14.05 18.79 27.57
N SER A 315 14.82 18.49 26.53
CA SER A 315 14.56 19.00 25.18
C SER A 315 13.19 18.56 24.66
N TYR A 316 12.86 17.28 24.77
CA TYR A 316 11.57 16.72 24.35
C TYR A 316 10.38 17.38 25.05
N LEU A 317 10.50 17.58 26.36
CA LEU A 317 9.49 18.22 27.18
C LEU A 317 9.24 19.66 26.71
N LEU A 318 10.31 20.45 26.53
CA LEU A 318 10.22 21.82 26.03
C LEU A 318 9.56 21.89 24.65
N MET A 319 9.98 21.04 23.69
CA MET A 319 9.39 21.02 22.36
C MET A 319 7.92 20.59 22.39
N SER A 320 7.55 19.66 23.29
CA SER A 320 6.17 19.24 23.51
C SER A 320 5.30 20.37 24.05
N THR A 321 5.83 21.21 24.95
CA THR A 321 5.13 22.41 25.44
C THR A 321 4.89 23.43 24.33
N VAL A 322 5.88 23.63 23.44
CA VAL A 322 5.70 24.48 22.25
C VAL A 322 4.62 23.91 21.33
N GLY A 323 4.62 22.60 21.08
CA GLY A 323 3.58 21.93 20.29
C GLY A 323 2.18 22.08 20.88
N LEU A 324 2.06 22.00 22.20
CA LEU A 324 0.81 22.27 22.92
C LEU A 324 0.37 23.73 22.74
N GLY A 325 1.30 24.69 22.84
CA GLY A 325 1.03 26.11 22.59
C GLY A 325 0.51 26.36 21.16
N ILE A 326 1.12 25.74 20.16
CA ILE A 326 0.67 25.80 18.76
C ILE A 326 -0.74 25.23 18.62
N THR A 327 -1.02 24.09 19.26
CA THR A 327 -2.35 23.45 19.25
C THR A 327 -3.39 24.42 19.80
N THR A 328 -3.14 25.00 20.99
CA THR A 328 -4.06 25.92 21.65
C THR A 328 -4.28 27.19 20.83
N ALA A 329 -3.21 27.81 20.31
CA ALA A 329 -3.32 29.00 19.47
C ALA A 329 -4.10 28.73 18.17
N SER A 330 -3.87 27.57 17.55
CA SER A 330 -4.58 27.16 16.33
C SER A 330 -6.07 26.96 16.59
N TYR A 331 -6.43 26.32 17.71
CA TYR A 331 -7.82 26.14 18.09
C TYR A 331 -8.52 27.48 18.33
N ILE A 332 -7.91 28.38 19.10
CA ILE A 332 -8.46 29.72 19.38
C ILE A 332 -8.66 30.49 18.07
N GLY A 333 -7.65 30.49 17.18
CA GLY A 333 -7.73 31.14 15.88
C GLY A 333 -8.86 30.58 15.01
N LEU A 334 -8.94 29.26 14.85
CA LEU A 334 -9.98 28.58 14.07
C LEU A 334 -11.38 28.83 14.64
N ALA A 335 -11.54 28.70 15.96
CA ALA A 335 -12.81 28.95 16.63
C ALA A 335 -13.26 30.42 16.48
N TRP A 336 -12.33 31.37 16.57
CA TRP A 336 -12.62 32.79 16.37
C TRP A 336 -13.01 33.09 14.92
N THR A 337 -12.28 32.55 13.94
CA THR A 337 -12.63 32.72 12.52
C THR A 337 -14.01 32.15 12.22
N VAL A 338 -14.33 30.95 12.69
CA VAL A 338 -15.64 30.33 12.45
C VAL A 338 -16.77 31.13 13.13
N ALA A 339 -16.51 31.74 14.29
CA ALA A 339 -17.49 32.60 14.95
C ALA A 339 -17.80 33.90 14.17
N GLN A 340 -16.86 34.39 13.34
CA GLN A 340 -17.02 35.62 12.56
C GLN A 340 -17.65 35.41 11.17
N PHE A 341 -17.65 34.18 10.65
CA PHE A 341 -18.24 33.86 9.34
C PHE A 341 -19.67 33.30 9.50
N PRO A 342 -20.70 33.91 8.90
CA PRO A 342 -22.02 33.30 8.84
C PRO A 342 -21.95 32.08 7.93
N LEU A 343 -21.86 30.89 8.52
CA LEU A 343 -21.97 29.59 7.83
C LEU A 343 -23.42 29.39 7.36
N GLY A 344 -23.86 30.23 6.42
CA GLY A 344 -25.15 30.09 5.78
C GLY A 344 -25.16 28.81 4.94
N LYS A 345 -26.08 27.89 5.27
CA LYS A 345 -26.43 26.64 4.56
C LYS A 345 -25.75 25.33 4.99
N VAL A 346 -25.01 25.27 6.09
CA VAL A 346 -24.50 23.98 6.59
C VAL A 346 -24.97 23.70 8.01
N ASP A 347 -25.85 22.70 8.16
CA ASP A 347 -26.40 22.22 9.44
C ASP A 347 -25.34 21.47 10.27
N TRP A 348 -24.26 22.15 10.63
CA TRP A 348 -23.36 21.65 11.67
C TRP A 348 -23.87 22.15 13.01
N ASN A 349 -24.20 21.22 13.93
CA ASN A 349 -24.38 21.61 15.32
C ASN A 349 -23.09 22.28 15.84
N ARG A 350 -23.22 23.26 16.75
CA ARG A 350 -22.07 24.03 17.29
C ARG A 350 -20.95 23.11 17.85
N LEU A 351 -21.34 21.94 18.35
CA LEU A 351 -20.43 20.90 18.81
C LEU A 351 -19.57 20.33 17.67
N GLY A 352 -20.14 20.01 16.52
CA GLY A 352 -19.42 19.44 15.37
C GLY A 352 -18.35 20.41 14.83
N ILE A 353 -18.67 21.70 14.77
CA ILE A 353 -17.71 22.75 14.40
C ILE A 353 -16.55 22.82 15.40
N ALA A 354 -16.84 22.84 16.70
CA ALA A 354 -15.83 22.92 17.74
C ALA A 354 -14.91 21.68 17.71
N LEU A 355 -15.48 20.49 17.55
CA LEU A 355 -14.73 19.23 17.43
C LEU A 355 -13.86 19.21 16.16
N PHE A 356 -14.35 19.74 15.04
CA PHE A 356 -13.56 19.84 13.81
C PHE A 356 -12.39 20.82 13.94
N CYS A 357 -12.62 21.99 14.55
CA CYS A 357 -11.54 22.95 14.83
C CYS A 357 -10.50 22.34 15.78
N GLN A 358 -10.96 21.62 16.82
CA GLN A 358 -10.09 20.92 17.76
C GLN A 358 -9.26 19.84 17.05
N PHE A 359 -9.86 19.07 16.14
CA PHE A 359 -9.17 18.06 15.36
C PHE A 359 -8.06 18.66 14.49
N LEU A 360 -8.35 19.74 13.75
CA LEU A 360 -7.36 20.44 12.92
C LEU A 360 -6.23 21.02 13.76
N ALA A 361 -6.55 21.61 14.91
CA ALA A 361 -5.57 22.15 15.84
C ALA A 361 -4.64 21.06 16.39
N ILE A 362 -5.18 19.90 16.80
CA ILE A 362 -4.38 18.75 17.27
C ILE A 362 -3.49 18.21 16.15
N ALA A 363 -4.02 18.12 14.92
CA ALA A 363 -3.25 17.64 13.78
C ALA A 363 -2.06 18.57 13.49
N LEU A 364 -2.28 19.89 13.45
CA LEU A 364 -1.23 20.88 13.23
C LEU A 364 -0.20 20.87 14.37
N GLY A 365 -0.66 20.84 15.61
CA GLY A 365 0.20 20.78 16.79
C GLY A 365 1.06 19.51 16.83
N THR A 366 0.48 18.36 16.49
CA THR A 366 1.22 17.08 16.42
C THR A 366 2.27 17.09 15.33
N PHE A 367 1.95 17.65 14.16
CA PHE A 367 2.90 17.80 13.07
C PHE A 367 4.05 18.75 13.43
N SER A 368 3.75 19.93 13.97
CA SER A 368 4.75 20.88 14.44
C SER A 368 5.62 20.30 15.55
N ASN A 369 5.01 19.59 16.52
CA ASN A 369 5.72 18.91 17.59
C ASN A 369 6.72 17.87 17.04
N TYR A 370 6.33 17.10 16.02
CA TYR A 370 7.24 16.18 15.35
C TYR A 370 8.40 16.90 14.66
N ILE A 371 8.14 17.99 13.93
CA ILE A 371 9.20 18.76 13.23
C ILE A 371 10.20 19.35 14.23
N LEU A 372 9.72 19.93 15.33
CA LEU A 372 10.54 20.47 16.40
C LEU A 372 11.42 19.40 17.04
N ASN A 373 10.84 18.26 17.43
CA ASN A 373 11.59 17.17 18.03
C ASN A 373 12.59 16.53 17.06
N LYS A 374 12.23 16.40 15.79
CA LYS A 374 13.15 15.91 14.74
C LYS A 374 14.35 16.85 14.53
N GLY A 375 14.15 18.16 14.66
CA GLY A 375 15.20 19.16 14.46
C GLY A 375 16.07 19.41 15.69
N VAL A 376 15.45 19.47 16.87
CA VAL A 376 16.10 19.93 18.11
C VAL A 376 16.46 18.78 19.04
N THR A 377 15.51 17.86 19.28
CA THR A 377 15.70 16.78 20.25
C THR A 377 16.49 15.61 19.67
N TRP A 378 16.24 15.23 18.41
CA TRP A 378 16.99 14.19 17.69
C TRP A 378 17.59 14.72 16.38
N PRO A 379 18.51 15.70 16.44
CA PRO A 379 19.07 16.34 15.25
C PRO A 379 19.75 15.31 14.34
N GLY A 380 19.67 15.54 13.03
CA GLY A 380 20.40 14.71 12.06
C GLY A 380 21.89 15.01 12.04
N PRO A 381 22.71 14.12 11.46
CA PRO A 381 24.09 14.47 11.15
C PRO A 381 24.11 15.77 10.34
N ALA A 382 25.03 16.67 10.70
CA ALA A 382 25.19 17.95 10.03
C ALA A 382 25.42 17.72 8.54
N ARG A 383 24.73 18.49 7.71
CA ARG A 383 24.69 18.33 6.25
C ARG A 383 25.98 18.87 5.57
N ASN A 384 27.15 18.60 6.14
CA ASN A 384 28.43 19.13 5.64
C ASN A 384 29.29 18.14 4.85
N ASP A 385 28.88 16.88 4.67
CA ASP A 385 29.66 15.87 3.96
C ASP A 385 28.94 15.27 2.74
N VAL A 386 28.24 16.09 1.93
CA VAL A 386 27.57 15.62 0.69
C VAL A 386 28.00 16.41 -0.55
N HIS A 387 29.29 16.77 -0.64
CA HIS A 387 29.88 17.26 -1.90
C HIS A 387 30.92 16.32 -2.54
N CYS A 388 31.14 15.12 -2.01
CA CYS A 388 32.10 14.17 -2.59
C CYS A 388 31.49 12.92 -3.26
N ALA A 389 30.17 12.85 -3.49
CA ALA A 389 29.55 11.66 -4.12
C ALA A 389 28.50 11.97 -5.19
N GLU A 390 28.55 13.15 -5.81
CA GLU A 390 27.76 13.48 -7.01
C GLU A 390 28.69 13.96 -8.12
N ASN A 391 29.51 13.05 -8.65
CA ASN A 391 30.11 13.16 -9.98
C ASN A 391 30.52 11.75 -10.44
N LEU A 392 29.53 10.91 -10.76
CA LEU A 392 29.72 9.78 -11.66
C LEU A 392 29.07 10.17 -12.99
N PRO A 393 29.85 10.43 -14.05
CA PRO A 393 29.27 10.80 -15.33
C PRO A 393 28.52 9.61 -15.94
N PHE A 394 27.36 9.93 -16.52
CA PHE A 394 26.64 9.11 -17.47
C PHE A 394 27.61 8.56 -18.54
N LEU A 395 27.85 7.25 -18.53
CA LEU A 395 28.41 6.56 -19.68
C LEU A 395 27.26 6.11 -20.58
N ASN A 396 27.04 6.90 -21.62
CA ASN A 396 26.26 6.55 -22.78
C ASN A 396 27.21 6.09 -23.89
N SER A 397 26.74 5.16 -24.71
CA SER A 397 27.29 4.68 -25.99
C SER A 397 28.55 3.80 -25.97
N GLY A 398 28.56 2.84 -26.89
CA GLY A 398 29.60 1.83 -27.08
C GLY A 398 30.86 2.35 -27.76
N ASN A 399 31.60 1.37 -28.30
CA ASN A 399 32.95 1.40 -28.86
C ASN A 399 34.12 1.23 -27.88
N THR A 400 34.66 0.01 -27.93
CA THR A 400 36.07 -0.35 -28.11
C THR A 400 37.16 0.74 -27.97
N GLN A 401 38.16 0.35 -27.18
CA GLN A 401 39.60 0.65 -27.28
C GLN A 401 40.18 1.95 -26.65
N THR A 402 41.16 1.69 -25.78
CA THR A 402 42.37 2.47 -25.44
C THR A 402 42.30 3.54 -24.33
N VAL A 403 43.48 3.74 -23.71
CA VAL A 403 43.95 4.79 -22.76
C VAL A 403 43.81 4.40 -21.27
N ALA A 404 44.82 3.81 -20.60
CA ALA A 404 46.18 4.27 -20.24
C ALA A 404 46.24 5.43 -19.22
N LYS A 405 46.78 5.11 -18.03
CA LYS A 405 47.52 5.95 -17.05
C LYS A 405 47.09 7.42 -16.85
N ALA A 406 46.57 7.70 -15.66
CA ALA A 406 46.88 8.92 -14.91
C ALA A 406 46.70 8.64 -13.40
N GLY A 407 47.77 8.77 -12.63
CA GLY A 407 47.79 8.60 -11.18
C GLY A 407 47.48 9.90 -10.44
N PHE A 408 47.18 9.78 -9.14
CA PHE A 408 47.28 10.87 -8.17
C PHE A 408 47.74 10.32 -6.82
N ASP A 409 48.77 10.96 -6.28
CA ASP A 409 49.43 10.74 -5.00
C ASP A 409 48.52 11.04 -3.79
N CYS A 410 48.68 10.30 -2.71
CA CYS A 410 48.19 10.64 -1.38
C CYS A 410 49.38 11.01 -0.47
N ASP A 411 49.37 12.23 0.06
CA ASP A 411 50.30 12.74 1.07
C ASP A 411 49.81 12.38 2.49
N PRO A 412 50.61 11.72 3.36
CA PRO A 412 50.24 11.38 4.73
C PRO A 412 50.93 12.30 5.74
N SER A 413 50.26 13.36 6.21
CA SER A 413 50.72 14.10 7.41
C SER A 413 49.59 14.59 8.31
N SER A 414 49.38 13.86 9.41
CA SER A 414 48.84 14.24 10.74
C SER A 414 48.12 12.99 11.31
N GLY A 415 48.57 12.29 12.33
CA GLY A 415 49.38 12.70 13.47
C GLY A 415 48.58 12.51 14.76
N GLN A 416 48.08 11.30 15.05
CA GLN A 416 47.68 10.90 16.41
C GLN A 416 48.02 9.42 16.67
N ARG A 417 48.85 9.20 17.70
CA ARG A 417 49.30 7.88 18.18
C ARG A 417 48.18 7.16 18.95
N PRO A 418 48.11 5.83 18.91
CA PRO A 418 47.25 5.06 19.80
C PRO A 418 47.92 4.92 21.19
N LEU A 419 47.12 5.13 22.25
CA LEU A 419 47.45 4.67 23.59
C LEU A 419 47.00 3.21 23.75
N LEU A 420 47.86 2.47 24.44
CA LEU A 420 47.79 1.05 24.83
C LEU A 420 46.41 0.51 25.20
#